data_AF-A0A958P4T2-F1
#
_entry.id   AF-A0A958P4T2-F1
#
_cell.length_a   1.000
_cell.length_b   1.000
_cell.length_c   1.000
_cell.angle_alpha   90.00
_cell.angle_beta   90.00
_cell.angle_gamma   90.00
#
_symmetry.space_group_name_H-M   'P 1'
#
loop_
_entity.id
_entity.type
_entity.pdbx_description
1 polymer ?
#
loop_
_entity_poly.entity_id
_entity_poly.type
_entity_poly.pdbx_seq_one_letter_code
_entity_poly.pdbx_strand_id
1 'polypeptide(L)' 'MKVKKDNKGKYLVFDEIRGKWLSLTPEEWVRQHYIFFLISELGYSKGLISLEKEITLNNTS' A
#
# COMPACT_ATOMS: atom_id res chain seq x y z
N MET A 1 6.57 -2.60 9.13
CA MET A 1 5.31 -1.88 8.85
C MET A 1 5.11 -0.75 9.87
N LYS A 2 4.88 0.49 9.41
CA LYS A 2 4.69 1.67 10.29
C LYS A 2 3.19 1.96 10.47
N VAL A 3 2.73 2.01 11.71
CA VAL A 3 1.33 2.30 12.08
C VAL A 3 1.30 3.44 13.08
N LYS A 4 0.33 4.35 12.97
CA LYS A 4 0.08 5.42 13.95
C LYS A 4 -1.41 5.61 14.18
N LYS A 5 -1.77 6.28 15.27
CA LYS A 5 -3.13 6.70 15.56
C LYS A 5 -3.26 8.20 15.26
N ASP A 6 -4.29 8.58 14.52
CA ASP A 6 -4.61 9.99 14.23
C ASP A 6 -5.33 10.64 15.43
N ASN A 7 -5.40 11.98 15.44
CA ASN A 7 -6.12 12.77 16.44
C ASN A 7 -7.61 12.37 16.57
N LYS A 8 -8.21 11.82 15.52
CA LYS A 8 -9.60 11.29 15.54
C LYS A 8 -9.71 9.85 16.06
N GLY A 9 -8.62 9.28 16.55
CA GLY A 9 -8.55 7.91 17.08
C GLY A 9 -8.52 6.81 16.01
N LYS A 10 -8.45 7.17 14.72
CA LYS A 10 -8.34 6.22 13.61
C LYS A 10 -6.92 5.71 13.48
N TYR A 11 -6.76 4.42 13.18
CA TYR A 11 -5.45 3.86 12.85
C TYR A 11 -5.09 4.17 11.40
N LEU A 12 -3.84 4.56 11.18
CA LEU A 12 -3.27 4.82 9.88
C LEU A 12 -2.03 3.94 9.68
N VAL A 13 -1.83 3.44 8.48
CA VAL A 13 -0.63 2.71 8.04
C VAL A 13 0.11 3.54 7.00
N PHE A 14 1.45 3.53 7.06
CA PHE A 14 2.25 4.20 6.06
C PHE A 14 2.46 3.29 4.85
N ASP A 15 2.02 3.74 3.68
CA ASP A 15 2.24 3.06 2.40
C ASP A 15 3.61 3.50 1.84
N GLU A 16 4.57 2.58 1.82
CA GLU A 16 5.93 2.86 1.35
C GLU A 16 6.04 3.01 -0.18
N ILE A 17 5.03 2.57 -0.93
CA ILE A 17 4.99 2.68 -2.40
C ILE A 17 4.43 4.04 -2.81
N ARG A 18 3.35 4.50 -2.17
CA ARG A 18 2.68 5.78 -2.45
C ARG A 18 3.22 6.95 -1.62
N GLY A 19 4.02 6.69 -0.59
CA GLY A 19 4.64 7.71 0.26
C GLY A 19 3.65 8.49 1.14
N LYS A 20 2.50 7.92 1.48
CA LYS A 20 1.44 8.59 2.28
C LYS A 20 0.88 7.70 3.37
N TRP A 21 0.28 8.33 4.38
CA TRP A 21 -0.48 7.63 5.42
C TRP A 21 -1.90 7.32 4.92
N LEU A 22 -2.32 6.06 5.02
CA LEU A 22 -3.63 5.56 4.62
C LEU A 22 -4.40 5.06 5.84
N SER A 23 -5.73 5.07 5.77
CA SER A 23 -6.56 4.46 6.81
C SER A 23 -6.27 2.97 6.91
N LEU A 24 -6.00 2.49 8.12
CA LEU A 24 -5.79 1.06 8.38
C LEU A 24 -7.14 0.34 8.31
N THR A 25 -7.53 -0.06 7.11
CA THR A 25 -8.64 -1.00 6.88
C THR A 25 -8.10 -2.43 6.87
N PRO A 26 -8.94 -3.47 7.04
CA PRO A 26 -8.51 -4.85 6.92
C PRO A 26 -7.87 -5.16 5.56
N GLU A 27 -8.41 -4.61 4.47
CA GLU A 27 -7.86 -4.77 3.12
C GLU A 27 -6.48 -4.11 2.99
N GLU A 28 -6.32 -2.89 3.52
CA GLU A 28 -5.03 -2.20 3.50
C GLU A 28 -4.01 -2.91 4.39
N TRP A 29 -4.43 -3.48 5.53
CA TRP A 29 -3.56 -4.29 6.37
C TRP A 29 -3.01 -5.50 5.62
N VAL A 30 -3.87 -6.26 4.93
CA VAL A 30 -3.42 -7.39 4.09
C VAL A 30 -2.50 -6.92 2.97
N ARG A 31 -2.84 -5.81 2.29
CA ARG A 31 -2.02 -5.26 1.20
C ARG A 31 -0.62 -4.86 1.66
N GLN A 32 -0.52 -4.09 2.75
CA GLN A 32 0.77 -3.65 3.29
C GLN A 32 1.59 -4.83 3.82
N HIS A 33 0.94 -5.84 4.41
CA HIS A 33 1.62 -7.07 4.80
C HIS A 33 2.23 -7.80 3.59
N TYR A 34 1.48 -7.91 2.50
CA TYR A 34 1.95 -8.57 1.28
C TYR A 34 3.09 -7.78 0.61
N ILE A 35 2.97 -6.46 0.49
CA ILE A 35 4.05 -5.60 -0.03
C ILE A 35 5.32 -5.78 0.80
N PHE A 36 5.20 -5.77 2.12
CA PHE A 36 6.35 -5.94 3.01
C PHE A 36 7.02 -7.31 2.83
N PHE A 37 6.22 -8.36 2.65
CA PHE A 37 6.71 -9.71 2.34
C PHE A 37 7.47 -9.74 1.00
N LEU A 38 6.91 -9.14 -0.06
CA LEU A 38 7.59 -9.06 -1.37
C LEU A 38 8.94 -8.35 -1.28
N ILE A 39 9.01 -7.25 -0.53
CA ILE A 39 10.26 -6.46 -0.43
C ILE A 39 11.28 -7.14 0.47
N SER A 40 10.86 -7.60 1.65
CA SER A 40 11.79 -8.04 2.71
C SER A 40 12.20 -9.50 2.54
N GLU A 41 11.25 -10.38 2.20
CA GLU A 41 11.50 -11.82 2.11
C GLU A 41 11.90 -12.23 0.69
N LEU A 42 11.27 -11.64 -0.33
CA LEU A 42 11.52 -12.00 -1.73
C LEU A 42 12.46 -11.04 -2.46
N GLY A 43 12.90 -9.95 -1.81
CA GLY A 43 13.89 -9.02 -2.36
C GLY A 43 13.41 -8.18 -3.54
N TYR A 44 12.09 -8.07 -3.79
CA TYR A 44 11.58 -7.24 -4.86
C TYR A 44 11.81 -5.75 -4.56
N SER A 45 12.40 -5.05 -5.52
CA SER A 45 12.61 -3.61 -5.42
C SER A 45 11.29 -2.86 -5.40
N LYS A 46 11.16 -1.85 -4.52
CA LYS A 46 9.94 -1.03 -4.36
C LYS A 46 9.43 -0.44 -5.68
N GLY A 47 10.34 -0.02 -6.57
CA GLY A 47 9.98 0.55 -7.88
C GLY A 47 9.36 -0.43 -8.87
N LEU A 48 9.44 -1.75 -8.62
CA LEU A 48 8.80 -2.78 -9.44
C LEU A 48 7.38 -3.12 -8.96
N ILE A 49 6.95 -2.58 -7.82
CA ILE A 49 5.65 -2.87 -7.21
C ILE A 49 4.72 -1.69 -7.53
N SER A 50 3.66 -1.95 -8.31
CA SER A 50 2.61 -0.98 -8.61
C SER A 50 1.29 -1.44 -7.98
N LEU A 51 0.65 -0.57 -7.20
CA LEU A 51 -0.58 -0.90 -6.45
C LEU A 51 -1.86 -0.58 -7.19
N GLU A 52 -1.84 0.46 -8.02
CA GLU A 52 -2.91 0.84 -8.93
C GLU A 52 -2.31 0.87 -10.32
N LYS A 53 -2.85 0.05 -11.21
CA LYS A 53 -2.57 0.13 -12.63
C LYS A 53 -3.89 0.49 -13.29
N GLU A 54 -3.99 1.72 -13.76
CA GLU A 54 -5.04 2.08 -14.68
C GLU A 54 -4.88 1.20 -15.93
N ILE A 55 -5.91 0.42 -16.24
CA ILE A 55 -5.95 -0.40 -17.44
C ILE A 55 -6.72 0.36 -18.51
N THR A 56 -6.01 0.91 -19.49
CA THR A 56 -6.66 1.48 -20.66
C THR A 56 -7.18 0.34 -21.53
N LEU A 57 -8.46 0.01 -21.41
CA LEU A 57 -9.15 -0.94 -22.29
C LEU A 57 -9.85 -0.16 -23.41
N ASN A 58 -9.39 -0.33 -24.65
CA ASN A 58 -10.11 0.04 -25.88
C ASN A 58 -10.72 1.47 -25.95
N ASN A 59 -10.00 2.52 -25.58
CA ASN A 59 -10.44 3.93 -25.79
C ASN A 59 -11.83 4.29 -25.21
N THR A 60 -12.27 3.65 -24.13
CA THR A 60 -13.46 4.13 -23.41
C THR A 60 -13.01 4.73 -22.09
N SER A 61 -12.81 6.05 -22.09
CA SER A 61 -12.67 6.88 -20.88
C SER A 61 -14.01 7.12 -20.21
#